data_AF-A0A8T4J6C8-F1
#
_entry.id   AF-A0A8T4J6C8-F1
#
_cell.length_a   1.000
_cell.length_b   1.000
_cell.length_c   1.000
_cell.angle_alpha   90.00
_cell.angle_beta   90.00
_cell.angle_gamma   90.00
#
_symmetry.space_group_name_H-M   'P 1'
#
loop_
_entity.id
_entity.type
_entity.pdbx_description
1 polymer ?
#
loop_
_entity_poly.entity_id
_entity_poly.type
_entity_poly.pdbx_seq_one_letter_code
_entity_poly.pdbx_strand_id
1 'polypeptide(L)' 'RVPFVPGDQLLFYTDGVSEARDRGNTFYPLEHRSELLKDPDPEAALDAVRQDLESHVGAPLHDDAAMLLLRYRDQ' A
#
# COMPACT_ATOMS: atom_id res chain seq x y z
N ARG A 1 9.99 3.69 -20.60
CA ARG A 1 10.41 4.64 -19.54
C ARG A 1 9.20 5.50 -19.22
N VAL A 2 8.79 5.56 -17.96
CA VAL A 2 7.72 6.46 -17.52
C VAL A 2 8.39 7.70 -16.91
N PRO A 3 8.03 8.93 -17.31
CA PRO A 3 8.50 10.13 -16.63
C PRO A 3 8.13 10.08 -15.14
N PHE A 4 9.04 10.49 -14.26
CA PHE A 4 8.78 10.65 -12.83
C PHE A 4 8.99 12.12 -12.50
N VAL A 5 7.91 12.83 -12.23
CA VAL A 5 7.84 14.29 -12.09
C VAL A 5 7.37 14.67 -10.68
N PRO A 6 7.60 15.92 -10.24
CA PRO A 6 7.09 16.38 -8.96
C PRO A 6 5.57 16.15 -8.83
N GLY A 7 5.14 15.71 -7.66
CA GLY A 7 3.76 15.25 -7.41
C GLY A 7 3.56 13.75 -7.60
N ASP A 8 4.47 13.05 -8.29
CA ASP A 8 4.40 11.60 -8.43
C ASP A 8 4.78 10.88 -7.15
N GLN A 9 4.18 9.70 -6.97
CA GLN A 9 4.51 8.78 -5.89
C GLN A 9 4.66 7.36 -6.40
N LEU A 10 5.53 6.59 -5.76
CA LEU A 10 5.80 5.19 -6.04
C LEU A 10 5.66 4.39 -4.75
N LEU A 11 4.79 3.37 -4.78
CA LEU A 11 4.70 2.38 -3.72
C LEU A 11 5.44 1.11 -4.17
N PHE A 12 6.46 0.72 -3.41
CA PHE A 12 7.10 -0.59 -3.52
C PHE A 12 6.52 -1.49 -2.43
N TYR A 13 6.29 -2.75 -2.75
CA TYR A 13 5.75 -3.73 -1.80
C TYR A 13 6.26 -5.14 -2.11
N THR A 14 6.29 -5.99 -1.09
CA THR A 14 6.51 -7.44 -1.27
C THR A 14 5.20 -8.14 -1.65
N ASP A 15 5.31 -9.33 -2.23
CA ASP A 15 4.17 -10.17 -2.59
C ASP A 15 3.24 -10.45 -1.41
N GLY A 16 3.75 -10.55 -0.17
CA GLY A 16 2.95 -10.66 1.04
C GLY A 16 1.85 -9.60 1.21
N VAL A 17 1.95 -8.42 0.57
CA VAL A 17 0.86 -7.43 0.51
C VAL A 17 -0.20 -7.81 -0.52
N SER A 18 0.19 -8.08 -1.76
CA SER A 18 -0.74 -8.38 -2.86
C SER A 18 -1.36 -9.78 -2.77
N GLU A 19 -0.65 -10.72 -2.15
CA GLU A 19 -1.07 -12.10 -1.99
C GLU A 19 -1.85 -12.36 -0.70
N ALA A 20 -1.92 -11.37 0.20
CA ALA A 20 -2.75 -11.43 1.40
C ALA A 20 -4.21 -11.68 1.03
N ARG A 21 -4.89 -12.55 1.81
CA ARG A 21 -6.26 -12.97 1.51
C ARG A 21 -7.20 -12.76 2.69
N ASP A 22 -8.44 -12.45 2.37
CA ASP A 22 -9.54 -12.51 3.33
C ASP A 22 -9.97 -13.96 3.62
N ARG A 23 -10.98 -14.12 4.49
CA ARG A 23 -11.58 -15.42 4.82
C ARG A 23 -12.27 -16.10 3.63
N GLY A 24 -12.62 -15.33 2.59
CA GLY A 24 -13.19 -15.82 1.34
C GLY A 24 -12.13 -16.25 0.32
N ASN A 25 -10.84 -16.23 0.69
CA ASN A 25 -9.69 -16.51 -0.17
C ASN A 25 -9.48 -15.46 -1.29
N THR A 26 -10.03 -14.26 -1.11
CA THR A 26 -9.91 -13.13 -2.04
C THR A 26 -8.65 -12.32 -1.75
N PHE A 27 -7.84 -12.09 -2.77
CA PHE A 27 -6.64 -11.25 -2.68
C PHE A 27 -6.94 -9.82 -2.26
N TYR A 28 -5.96 -9.18 -1.61
CA TYR A 28 -6.05 -7.78 -1.24
C TYR A 28 -6.01 -6.89 -2.50
N PRO A 29 -7.04 -6.04 -2.74
CA PRO A 29 -7.17 -5.28 -3.97
C PRO A 29 -6.35 -3.97 -3.95
N LEU A 30 -5.03 -4.07 -3.82
CA LEU A 30 -4.12 -2.92 -3.62
C LEU A 30 -4.28 -1.82 -4.68
N GLU A 31 -4.48 -2.19 -5.95
CA GLU A 31 -4.69 -1.29 -7.08
C GLU A 31 -5.91 -0.37 -6.92
N HIS A 32 -6.88 -0.78 -6.10
CA HIS A 32 -8.09 -0.03 -5.79
C HIS A 32 -7.95 0.86 -4.54
N ARG A 33 -6.78 0.86 -3.89
CA ARG A 33 -6.50 1.58 -2.63
C ARG A 33 -5.68 2.86 -2.81
N SER A 34 -5.57 3.36 -4.03
CA SER A 34 -4.81 4.57 -4.35
C SER A 34 -5.24 5.81 -3.56
N GLU A 35 -6.51 5.89 -3.15
CA GLU A 35 -7.03 6.97 -2.30
C GLU A 35 -6.35 7.03 -0.92
N LEU A 36 -5.96 5.89 -0.35
CA LEU A 36 -5.27 5.81 0.95
C LEU A 36 -3.86 6.43 0.88
N LEU A 37 -3.27 6.48 -0.31
CA LEU A 37 -1.94 7.03 -0.55
C LEU A 37 -1.92 8.55 -0.72
N LYS A 38 -3.08 9.23 -0.66
CA LYS A 38 -3.19 10.67 -0.91
C LYS A 38 -2.89 11.57 0.30
N ASP A 39 -2.83 11.01 1.50
CA ASP A 39 -2.48 11.79 2.70
C ASP A 39 -1.11 12.47 2.51
N PRO A 40 -0.93 13.78 2.75
CA PRO A 40 0.35 14.47 2.53
C PRO A 40 1.52 13.94 3.39
N ASP A 41 1.22 13.31 4.52
CA ASP A 41 2.20 12.61 5.37
C ASP A 41 2.40 11.17 4.85
N PRO A 42 3.63 10.80 4.41
CA PRO A 42 3.89 9.47 3.87
C PRO A 42 3.75 8.36 4.91
N GLU A 43 3.99 8.65 6.20
CA GLU A 43 3.85 7.66 7.26
C GLU A 43 2.37 7.36 7.51
N ALA A 44 1.55 8.40 7.64
CA ALA A 44 0.10 8.27 7.76
C ALA A 44 -0.53 7.52 6.56
N ALA A 45 -0.06 7.80 5.34
CA ALA A 45 -0.50 7.10 4.15
C ALA A 45 -0.17 5.60 4.17
N LEU A 46 1.05 5.23 4.56
CA LEU A 46 1.44 3.81 4.70
C LEU A 46 0.68 3.11 5.82
N ASP A 47 0.44 3.79 6.94
CA ASP A 47 -0.35 3.27 8.04
C ASP A 47 -1.81 3.01 7.63
N ALA A 48 -2.41 3.91 6.84
CA ALA A 48 -3.75 3.71 6.31
C ALA A 48 -3.85 2.45 5.44
N VAL A 49 -2.85 2.21 4.56
CA VAL A 49 -2.79 0.99 3.73
C VAL A 49 -2.57 -0.24 4.60
N ARG A 50 -1.71 -0.17 5.62
CA ARG A 50 -1.48 -1.28 6.57
C ARG A 50 -2.76 -1.65 7.33
N GLN A 51 -3.48 -0.66 7.84
CA GLN A 51 -4.74 -0.89 8.57
C GLN A 51 -5.84 -1.45 7.65
N ASP A 52 -5.94 -0.97 6.41
CA ASP A 52 -6.89 -1.51 5.43
C ASP A 52 -6.54 -2.96 5.05
N LEU A 53 -5.26 -3.28 4.90
CA LEU A 53 -4.77 -4.64 4.69
C LEU A 53 -5.09 -5.57 5.87
N GLU A 54 -4.79 -5.15 7.10
CA GLU A 54 -5.12 -5.91 8.32
C GLU A 54 -6.63 -6.13 8.45
N SER A 55 -7.43 -5.12 8.11
CA SER A 55 -8.89 -5.20 8.12
C SER A 55 -9.43 -6.15 7.07
N HIS A 56 -8.84 -6.17 5.86
CA HIS A 56 -9.20 -7.08 4.77
C HIS A 56 -8.93 -8.55 5.14
N VAL A 57 -7.75 -8.83 5.70
CA VAL A 57 -7.37 -10.19 6.14
C VAL A 57 -8.23 -10.63 7.33
N GLY A 58 -8.49 -9.73 8.27
CA GLY A 58 -9.29 -10.01 9.48
C GLY A 58 -8.59 -10.93 10.47
N ALA A 59 -7.26 -11.08 10.34
CA ALA A 59 -6.35 -11.86 11.19
C ALA A 59 -4.93 -11.30 11.01
N PRO A 60 -3.96 -11.65 11.88
CA PRO A 60 -2.56 -11.32 11.65
C PRO A 60 -2.09 -11.83 10.27
N LEU A 61 -1.24 -11.06 9.61
CA LEU A 61 -0.66 -11.45 8.32
C LEU A 61 0.10 -12.77 8.48
N HIS A 62 -0.14 -13.68 7.54
CA HIS A 62 0.49 -15.01 7.53
C HIS A 62 1.93 -14.98 7.01
N ASP A 63 2.29 -13.94 6.25
CA ASP A 63 3.55 -13.80 5.54
C ASP A 63 4.18 -12.42 5.83
N ASP A 64 5.47 -12.28 5.57
CA ASP A 64 6.21 -11.03 5.79
C ASP A 64 5.82 -9.99 4.71
N ALA A 65 4.96 -9.05 5.09
CA ALA A 65 4.57 -7.93 4.25
C ALA A 65 5.41 -6.68 4.53
N ALA A 66 6.00 -6.09 3.49
CA ALA A 66 6.73 -4.83 3.58
C ALA A 66 6.25 -3.84 2.51
N MET A 67 6.28 -2.55 2.85
CA MET A 67 5.91 -1.44 1.96
C MET A 67 6.92 -0.29 2.09
N LEU A 68 7.19 0.39 0.98
CA LEU A 68 8.00 1.61 0.93
C LEU A 68 7.33 2.62 0.00
N LEU A 69 7.03 3.80 0.53
CA LEU A 69 6.44 4.90 -0.22
C LEU A 69 7.50 5.96 -0.53
N LEU A 70 7.75 6.19 -1.81
CA LEU A 70 8.59 7.27 -2.32
C LEU A 70 7.70 8.38 -2.87
N ARG A 71 7.94 9.62 -2.47
CA ARG A 71 7.24 10.80 -3.00
C ARG A 71 8.23 11.80 -3.58
N TYR A 72 7.99 12.22 -4.81
CA TYR A 72 8.75 13.30 -5.41
C TYR A 72 8.02 14.61 -5.14
N ARG A 73 8.60 15.44 -4.27
CA ARG A 73 8.11 16.79 -3.98
C ARG A 73 8.91 17.81 -4.77
N ASP A 74 8.24 18.84 -5.28
CA ASP A 74 8.93 20.09 -5.61
C ASP A 74 9.43 20.70 -4.29
N GLN A 75 10.67 21.20 -4.29
CA GLN A 75 11.24 21.89 -3.13
C GLN A 75 10.43 23.14 -2.78
#